data_AF-Q5F7T6-F1
#
_entry.id   AF-Q5F7T6-F1
#
_cell.length_a   1.000
_cell.length_b   1.000
_cell.length_c   1.000
_cell.angle_alpha   90.00
_cell.angle_beta   90.00
_cell.angle_gamma   90.00
#
_symmetry.space_group_name_H-M   'P 1'
#
loop_
_entity.id
_entity.type
_entity.pdbx_description
1 polymer ?
#
loop_
_entity_poly.entity_id
_entity_poly.type
_entity_poly.pdbx_seq_one_letter_code
_entity_poly.pdbx_strand_id
1 'polypeptide(L)' 'MVNEKLAENRKRYEQKRVIKKVSFNAETEKELLEYAQNLDFSQWVKSIIKEKIKK' A
#
# COMPACT_ATOMS: atom_id res chain seq x y z
N MET A 1 7.05 10.30 -27.61
CA MET A 1 6.81 11.38 -26.63
C MET A 1 5.90 11.01 -25.45
N VAL A 2 4.59 10.72 -25.61
CA VAL A 2 3.70 10.43 -24.45
C VAL A 2 4.18 9.21 -23.65
N ASN A 3 4.64 8.16 -24.35
CA ASN A 3 5.11 6.94 -23.71
C ASN A 3 6.41 7.16 -22.90
N GLU A 4 7.35 7.93 -23.43
CA GLU A 4 8.63 8.22 -22.74
C GLU A 4 8.41 9.03 -21.47
N LYS A 5 7.55 10.06 -21.51
CA LYS A 5 7.20 10.86 -20.32
C LYS A 5 6.50 10.02 -19.25
N LEU A 6 5.59 9.13 -19.65
CA LEU A 6 4.91 8.21 -18.73
C LEU A 6 5.89 7.21 -18.10
N ALA A 7 6.79 6.64 -18.89
CA ALA A 7 7.82 5.71 -18.43
C ALA A 7 8.79 6.39 -17.45
N GLU A 8 9.22 7.62 -17.76
CA GLU A 8 10.09 8.41 -16.88
C GLU A 8 9.40 8.75 -15.55
N ASN A 9 8.14 9.16 -15.59
CA ASN A 9 7.35 9.43 -14.37
C ASN A 9 7.21 8.18 -13.50
N ARG A 10 6.95 7.01 -14.10
CA ARG A 10 6.91 5.73 -13.39
C ARG A 10 8.26 5.44 -12.74
N LYS A 11 9.36 5.58 -13.47
CA LYS A 11 10.72 5.36 -12.95
C LYS A 11 11.02 6.28 -11.76
N ARG A 12 10.71 7.57 -11.87
CA ARG A 12 10.89 8.55 -10.78
C ARG A 12 10.04 8.22 -9.55
N TYR A 13 8.81 7.74 -9.77
CA TYR A 13 7.93 7.31 -8.67
C TYR A 13 8.47 6.07 -7.97
N GLU A 14 8.88 5.04 -8.73
CA GLU A 14 9.48 3.81 -8.17
C GLU A 14 10.77 4.10 -7.39
N GLN A 15 11.61 5.02 -7.86
CA GLN A 15 12.85 5.41 -7.15
C GLN A 15 12.57 6.01 -5.76
N LYS A 16 11.43 6.67 -5.58
CA LYS A 16 11.02 7.25 -4.29
C LYS A 16 10.09 6.34 -3.50
N ARG A 17 9.68 5.21 -4.06
CA ARG A 17 8.75 4.28 -3.44
C ARG A 17 9.44 3.55 -2.31
N VAL A 18 8.89 3.69 -1.10
CA VAL A 18 9.27 2.87 0.05
C VAL A 18 8.15 1.88 0.33
N ILE A 19 8.48 0.59 0.26
CA ILE A 19 7.53 -0.49 0.53
C ILE A 19 7.61 -0.86 2.01
N LYS A 20 6.45 -0.94 2.67
CA LYS A 20 6.29 -1.51 4.01
C LYS A 20 5.45 -2.78 3.86
N LYS A 21 6.07 -3.94 4.07
CA LYS A 21 5.37 -5.23 4.00
C LYS A 21 4.64 -5.49 5.31
N VAL A 22 3.49 -6.12 5.22
CA VAL A 22 2.75 -6.68 6.35
C VAL A 22 2.56 -8.16 6.06
N SER A 23 2.92 -9.00 7.01
CA SER A 23 2.77 -10.45 6.93
C SER A 23 1.63 -10.89 7.83
N PHE A 24 0.87 -11.88 7.37
CA PHE A 24 -0.20 -12.51 8.14
C PHE A 24 0.10 -14.00 8.26
N ASN A 25 -0.12 -14.57 9.44
CA ASN A 25 -0.14 -16.01 9.64
C ASN A 25 -1.47 -16.58 9.13
N ALA A 26 -1.40 -17.52 8.18
CA ALA A 26 -2.59 -18.07 7.54
C ALA A 26 -3.48 -18.91 8.47
N GLU A 27 -2.95 -19.41 9.59
CA GLU A 27 -3.68 -20.21 10.58
C GLU A 27 -4.25 -19.33 11.70
N THR A 28 -3.41 -18.50 12.33
CA THR A 28 -3.78 -17.75 13.54
C THR A 28 -4.38 -16.37 13.25
N GLU A 29 -4.18 -15.82 12.05
CA GLU A 29 -4.67 -14.48 11.65
C GLU A 29 -5.62 -14.55 10.46
N LYS A 30 -6.32 -15.69 10.29
CA LYS A 30 -7.23 -15.94 9.18
C LYS A 30 -8.29 -14.84 9.01
N GLU A 31 -8.90 -14.40 10.10
CA GLU A 31 -9.92 -13.34 10.07
C GLU A 31 -9.36 -11.98 9.62
N LEU A 32 -8.13 -11.65 10.04
CA LEU A 32 -7.45 -10.42 9.60
C LEU A 32 -7.13 -10.47 8.11
N LEU A 33 -6.68 -11.64 7.63
CA LEU A 33 -6.39 -11.87 6.23
C LEU A 33 -7.67 -11.77 5.39
N GLU A 34 -8.78 -12.36 5.82
CA GLU A 34 -10.07 -12.28 5.15
C GLU A 34 -10.60 -10.85 5.10
N TYR A 35 -10.47 -10.08 6.20
CA TYR A 35 -10.80 -8.66 6.19
C TYR A 35 -9.92 -7.88 5.20
N ALA A 36 -8.61 -8.11 5.21
CA ALA A 36 -7.67 -7.42 4.33
C ALA A 36 -7.87 -7.74 2.84
N GLN A 37 -8.36 -8.95 2.51
CA GLN A 37 -8.66 -9.35 1.13
C GLN A 37 -9.87 -8.62 0.53
N ASN A 38 -10.80 -8.17 1.38
CA ASN A 38 -12.06 -7.54 0.95
C ASN A 38 -11.96 -6.02 0.74
N LEU A 39 -10.75 -5.43 0.83
CA LEU A 39 -10.55 -3.98 0.71
C LEU A 39 -9.19 -3.61 0.09
N ASP A 40 -9.02 -2.35 -0.31
CA ASP A 40 -7.69 -1.82 -0.67
C ASP A 40 -6.88 -1.57 0.61
N PHE A 41 -6.18 -2.62 1.05
CA PHE A 41 -5.42 -2.61 2.29
C PHE A 41 -4.39 -1.49 2.35
N SER A 42 -3.73 -1.20 1.23
CA SER A 42 -2.71 -0.16 1.18
C SER A 42 -3.29 1.24 1.37
N GLN A 43 -4.46 1.52 0.78
CA GLN A 43 -5.12 2.81 0.98
C GLN A 43 -5.75 2.93 2.36
N TRP A 44 -6.33 1.84 2.87
CA TRP A 44 -6.88 1.79 4.23
C TRP A 44 -5.80 2.03 5.29
N VAL A 45 -4.65 1.36 5.22
CA VAL A 45 -3.53 1.62 6.15
C VAL A 45 -3.08 3.08 6.10
N LYS A 46 -3.02 3.68 4.90
CA LYS A 46 -2.66 5.10 4.75
C LYS A 46 -3.72 6.04 5.34
N SER A 47 -5.02 5.71 5.28
CA SER A 47 -6.06 6.54 5.91
C SER A 47 -5.93 6.50 7.43
N ILE A 48 -5.75 5.31 8.01
CA ILE A 48 -5.52 5.14 9.46
C ILE A 48 -4.28 5.89 9.93
N ILE A 49 -3.16 5.81 9.20
CA ILE A 49 -1.93 6.56 9.52
C ILE A 49 -2.19 8.08 9.48
N LYS A 50 -2.88 8.58 8.45
CA LYS A 50 -3.22 10.01 8.35
C LYS A 50 -4.09 10.48 9.51
N GLU A 51 -5.06 9.67 9.93
CA GLU A 51 -5.91 9.98 11.09
C GLU A 51 -5.11 10.00 12.40
N LYS A 52 -4.12 9.11 12.54
CA LYS A 52 -3.26 9.05 13.72
C LYS A 52 -2.24 10.19 13.79
N ILE A 53 -1.72 10.66 12.66
CA ILE A 53 -0.77 11.79 12.61
C ILE A 53 -1.47 13.14 12.82
N LYS A 54 -2.75 13.25 12.44
CA LYS A 54 -3.54 14.49 12.64
C LYS A 54 -3.98 14.70 14.09
N LYS A 55 -3.82 13.69 14.96
CA LYS A 55 -4.08 13.74 16.40
C LYS A 55 -2.78 13.96 17.14
#